data_AF-Q4RB22-F1
#
_entry.id   AF-Q4RB22-F1
#
_cell.length_a   1.000
_cell.length_b   1.000
_cell.length_c   1.000
_cell.angle_alpha   90.00
_cell.angle_beta   90.00
_cell.angle_gamma   90.00
#
_symmetry.space_group_name_H-M   'P 1'
#
loop_
_entity.id
_entity.type
_entity.pdbx_description
1 polymer ?
#
loop_
_entity_poly.entity_id
_entity_poly.type
_entity_poly.pdbx_seq_one_letter_code
_entity_poly.pdbx_strand_id
1 'polypeptide(L)' 'KAEIAVAPLTITLVREEVIDFSKPFMSLGISIMIKKPQKSKPGVFSFLDPLAYEIWMCIVFAYIGVSVVLFLVST' A
#
# COMPACT_ATOMS: atom_id res chain seq x y z
N LYS A 1 28.31 39.92 3.58
CA LYS A 1 29.30 38.82 3.68
C LYS A 1 29.02 38.07 4.97
N ALA A 2 29.15 36.75 4.98
CA ALA A 2 28.96 35.92 6.18
C ALA A 2 30.27 35.17 6.45
N GLU A 3 30.61 35.00 7.72
CA GLU A 3 31.83 34.31 8.17
C GLU A 3 31.55 32.85 8.53
N ILE A 4 30.30 32.51 8.84
CA ILE A 4 29.84 31.16 9.16
C ILE A 4 28.39 30.99 8.72
N ALA A 5 28.01 29.76 8.37
CA ALA A 5 26.63 29.39 8.07
C ALA A 5 26.23 28.17 8.91
N VAL A 6 25.07 28.25 9.57
CA VAL A 6 24.47 27.14 10.32
C VAL A 6 23.19 26.73 9.60
N ALA A 7 23.28 25.63 8.84
CA ALA A 7 22.18 25.13 8.01
C ALA A 7 22.36 23.63 7.74
N PRO A 8 21.30 22.91 7.33
CA PRO A 8 21.40 21.54 6.85
C PRO A 8 22.07 21.51 5.47
N LEU A 9 23.39 21.62 5.44
CA LEU A 9 24.17 21.72 4.21
C LEU A 9 24.87 20.40 3.91
N THR A 10 24.54 19.79 2.77
CA THR A 10 25.20 18.56 2.31
C THR A 10 26.66 18.84 1.94
N ILE A 11 27.57 18.06 2.51
CA ILE A 11 29.01 18.08 2.20
C ILE A 11 29.22 17.40 0.84
N THR A 12 29.81 18.10 -0.10
CA THR A 12 30.09 17.63 -1.47
C THR A 12 31.49 18.10 -1.88
N LEU A 13 32.22 17.33 -2.69
CA LEU A 13 33.60 17.64 -3.12
C LEU A 13 33.75 19.08 -3.67
N VAL A 14 32.89 19.48 -4.60
CA VAL A 14 32.93 20.81 -5.23
C VAL A 14 32.73 21.99 -4.26
N ARG A 15 32.12 21.74 -3.09
CA ARG A 15 31.94 22.76 -2.05
C ARG A 15 33.15 22.81 -1.12
N GLU A 16 33.79 21.68 -0.89
CA GLU A 16 35.00 21.57 -0.07
C GLU A 16 36.20 22.30 -0.72
N GLU A 17 36.20 22.46 -2.04
CA GLU A 17 37.24 23.23 -2.76
C GLU A 17 37.20 24.75 -2.48
N VAL A 18 36.09 25.28 -1.96
CA VAL A 18 35.89 26.74 -1.76
C VAL A 18 35.58 27.14 -0.33
N ILE A 19 35.16 26.21 0.54
CA ILE A 19 34.88 26.43 1.96
C ILE A 19 35.26 25.20 2.79
N ASP A 20 35.64 25.43 4.05
CA ASP A 20 35.95 24.35 5.00
C ASP A 20 34.69 23.88 5.75
N PHE A 21 34.54 22.56 5.92
CA PHE A 21 33.48 21.94 6.73
C PHE A 21 34.01 21.39 8.05
N SER A 22 33.20 21.47 9.11
CA SER A 22 33.44 20.70 10.34
C SER A 22 33.14 19.22 10.15
N LYS A 23 33.51 18.38 11.13
CA LYS A 23 33.07 16.98 11.15
C LYS A 23 31.53 16.91 11.11
N PRO A 24 30.95 15.97 10.36
CA PRO A 24 29.50 15.86 10.23
C PRO A 24 28.87 15.57 11.60
N PHE A 25 27.88 16.36 11.98
CA PHE A 25 27.13 16.19 13.24
C PHE A 25 25.97 15.19 13.10
N MET A 26 25.54 14.90 11.86
CA MET A 26 24.43 14.01 11.54
C MET A 26 24.75 13.24 10.26
N SER A 27 24.62 11.91 10.31
CA SER A 27 24.74 11.05 9.14
C SER A 27 23.34 10.78 8.58
N LEU A 28 23.02 11.37 7.42
CA LEU A 28 21.76 11.16 6.72
C LEU A 28 22.06 10.62 5.31
N GLY A 29 21.18 9.74 4.83
CA GLY A 29 21.15 9.29 3.45
C GLY A 29 19.86 9.72 2.74
N ILE A 30 19.85 9.60 1.41
CA ILE A 30 18.63 9.81 0.62
C ILE A 30 17.64 8.69 0.95
N SER A 31 16.42 9.06 1.32
CA SER A 31 15.32 8.13 1.58
C SER A 31 14.04 8.62 0.91
N ILE A 32 13.16 7.68 0.53
CA ILE A 32 11.89 7.99 -0.10
C ILE A 32 10.80 7.93 0.97
N MET A 33 10.14 9.06 1.20
CA MET A 33 8.96 9.13 2.07
C MET A 33 7.70 8.96 1.23
N ILE A 34 6.96 7.85 1.45
CA ILE A 34 5.64 7.63 0.84
C ILE A 34 4.54 7.90 1.85
N LYS A 35 3.42 8.48 1.39
CA LYS A 35 2.21 8.59 2.21
C LYS A 35 1.72 7.18 2.56
N LYS A 36 1.39 6.94 3.82
CA LYS A 36 0.75 5.68 4.25
C LYS A 36 -0.47 5.42 3.36
N PRO A 37 -0.58 4.25 2.70
CA PRO A 37 -1.74 3.96 1.88
C PRO A 37 -2.98 3.99 2.76
N GLN A 38 -3.98 4.79 2.39
CA GLN A 38 -5.29 4.71 3.02
C GLN A 38 -5.90 3.39 2.56
N LYS A 39 -6.24 2.51 3.52
CA LYS A 39 -7.04 1.32 3.21
C LYS A 39 -8.29 1.81 2.51
N SER A 40 -8.52 1.35 1.28
CA SER A 40 -9.75 1.64 0.55
C SER A 40 -10.92 1.23 1.44
N LYS A 41 -11.95 2.08 1.52
CA LYS A 41 -13.18 1.72 2.24
C LYS A 41 -13.66 0.37 1.70
N PRO A 42 -14.10 -0.56 2.56
CA PRO A 42 -14.63 -1.83 2.10
C PRO A 42 -15.74 -1.53 1.07
N GLY A 43 -15.61 -2.11 -0.12
CA GLY A 43 -16.60 -1.94 -1.17
C GLY A 43 -17.93 -2.58 -0.76
N VAL A 44 -19.00 -2.29 -1.50
CA VAL A 44 -20.33 -2.88 -1.27
C VAL A 44 -20.33 -4.42 -1.32
N PHE A 45 -19.34 -5.02 -1.98
CA PHE A 45 -19.13 -6.46 -2.07
C PHE A 45 -18.31 -7.06 -0.93
N SER A 46 -17.83 -6.24 0.02
CA SER A 46 -17.03 -6.75 1.14
C SER A 46 -17.80 -7.65 2.10
N PHE A 47 -19.14 -7.64 1.99
CA PHE A 47 -20.00 -8.61 2.66
C PHE A 47 -19.87 -10.03 2.08
N LEU A 48 -19.42 -10.19 0.83
CA LEU A 48 -19.20 -11.48 0.18
C LEU A 48 -17.79 -12.03 0.42
N ASP A 49 -16.83 -11.16 0.77
CA ASP A 49 -15.44 -11.51 1.11
C ASP A 49 -15.24 -12.60 2.18
N PRO A 50 -16.08 -12.74 3.24
CA PRO A 50 -15.85 -13.78 4.25
C PRO A 50 -16.04 -15.20 3.71
N LEU A 51 -16.70 -15.36 2.56
CA LEU A 51 -16.94 -16.66 1.94
C LEU A 51 -16.20 -16.76 0.61
N ALA A 52 -15.44 -17.85 0.45
CA ALA A 52 -14.64 -18.06 -0.74
C ALA A 52 -15.51 -18.17 -2.00
N TYR A 53 -14.99 -17.72 -3.15
CA TYR A 53 -15.72 -17.70 -4.42
C TYR A 53 -16.21 -19.09 -4.83
N GLU A 54 -15.44 -20.13 -4.51
CA GLU A 54 -15.80 -21.52 -4.76
C GLU A 54 -17.11 -21.90 -4.08
N ILE A 55 -17.34 -21.40 -2.86
CA ILE A 55 -18.55 -21.73 -2.09
C ILE A 55 -19.76 -20.99 -2.67
N TRP A 56 -19.59 -19.74 -3.13
CA TRP A 56 -20.64 -19.02 -3.84
C TRP A 56 -21.10 -19.77 -5.10
N MET A 57 -20.16 -20.32 -5.87
CA MET A 57 -20.47 -21.15 -7.03
C MET A 57 -21.22 -22.42 -6.63
N CYS A 58 -20.80 -23.10 -5.57
CA CYS A 58 -21.50 -24.28 -5.03
C CYS A 58 -22.95 -23.96 -4.61
N ILE A 59 -23.21 -22.81 -3.98
CA ILE A 59 -24.56 -22.38 -3.59
C ILE A 59 -25.45 -22.23 -4.83
N VAL A 60 -24.95 -21.58 -5.89
CA VAL A 60 -25.69 -21.40 -7.15
C VAL A 60 -25.99 -22.75 -7.81
N PHE A 61 -24.99 -23.64 -7.91
CA PHE A 61 -25.18 -24.97 -8.49
C PHE A 61 -26.15 -25.83 -7.67
N ALA A 62 -26.05 -25.81 -6.34
CA ALA A 62 -26.95 -26.55 -5.48
C ALA A 62 -28.39 -26.04 -5.61
N TYR A 63 -28.58 -24.73 -5.67
CA TYR A 63 -29.90 -24.12 -5.88
C TYR A 63 -30.55 -24.57 -7.19
N ILE A 64 -29.80 -24.52 -8.30
CA ILE A 64 -30.27 -24.98 -9.61
C ILE A 64 -30.56 -26.49 -9.57
N GLY A 65 -29.66 -27.29 -9.01
CA GLY A 65 -29.82 -28.75 -8.91
C GLY A 65 -31.07 -29.14 -8.13
N VAL A 66 -31.29 -28.54 -6.96
CA VAL A 66 -32.51 -28.78 -6.16
C VAL A 66 -33.75 -28.33 -6.91
N SER A 67 -33.71 -27.18 -7.59
CA SER A 67 -34.84 -26.70 -8.39
C SER A 67 -35.20 -27.68 -9.52
N VAL A 68 -34.22 -28.26 -10.21
CA VAL A 68 -34.44 -29.25 -11.27
C VAL A 68 -34.99 -30.56 -10.71
N VAL A 69 -34.43 -31.05 -9.60
CA VAL A 69 -34.90 -32.28 -8.94
C VAL A 69 -36.34 -32.12 -8.48
N LEU A 70 -36.67 -31.00 -7.84
CA LEU A 70 -38.04 -30.70 -7.44
C LEU A 70 -38.98 -30.62 -8.64
N PHE A 71 -38.57 -29.96 -9.73
CA PHE A 71 -39.37 -29.89 -10.95
C PHE A 71 -39.68 -31.28 -11.50
N LEU A 72 -38.68 -32.16 -11.62
CA LEU A 72 -38.85 -33.53 -12.10
C LEU A 72 -39.69 -34.41 -11.18
N VAL A 73 -39.64 -34.21 -9.86
CA VAL A 73 -40.49 -34.94 -8.90
C VAL A 73 -41.93 -34.42 -8.93
N SER A 74 -42.11 -33.13 -9.19
CA SER A 74 -43.43 -32.48 -9.25
C SER A 74 -44.13 -32.63 -10.61
N THR A 75 -43.41 -33.07 -11.64
CA THR A 75 -43.91 -33.35 -12.99
C THR A 75 -44.27 -34.83 -13.11
#